data_AF-A0A6V7KLL6-F1
#
_entry.id   AF-A0A6V7KLL6-F1
#
_cell.length_a   1.000
_cell.length_b   1.000
_cell.length_c   1.000
_cell.angle_alpha   90.00
_cell.angle_beta   90.00
_cell.angle_gamma   90.00
#
_symmetry.space_group_name_H-M   'P 1'
#
loop_
_entity.id
_entity.type
_entity.pdbx_description
1 polymer ?
#
loop_
_entity_poly.entity_id
_entity_poly.type
_entity_poly.pdbx_seq_one_letter_code
_entity_poly.pdbx_strand_id
1 'polypeptide(L)'
;VGRTARAGRAGVSVSLAGERERNLVKDVIKHAKNPVKNRIIPPDIIEKYNKKVESLEHDIEKIFEEERAERELAKMENQTNRMENMLKEDDGNNRSWFQTKKERKQEKENLKLTEKSKRKRERKEGVSNLVDEGKKNKKRKQEREVDPAEERANKELEKVAAYQAREAKKKNKMKKIKAVVDNDEGGSFGKR
;
A
#
# COMPACT_ATOMS: atom_id res chain seq x y z
N VAL A 1 0.61 -18.66 17.81
CA VAL A 1 0.84 -20.13 17.89
C VAL A 1 0.36 -20.82 16.61
N GLY A 2 0.88 -20.47 15.43
CA GLY A 2 0.28 -20.97 14.17
C GLY A 2 1.12 -20.84 12.89
N ARG A 3 2.44 -20.71 13.01
CA ARG A 3 3.30 -20.64 11.81
C ARG A 3 3.52 -22.02 11.17
N THR A 4 3.80 -23.02 11.98
CA THR A 4 4.20 -24.36 11.51
C THR A 4 3.19 -25.44 11.84
N ALA A 5 2.50 -25.37 12.98
CA ALA A 5 1.47 -26.33 13.37
C ALA A 5 0.08 -25.88 12.89
N ARG A 6 -0.68 -26.82 12.31
CA ARG A 6 -2.09 -26.66 11.89
C ARG A 6 -2.96 -27.61 12.71
N ALA A 7 -4.25 -27.32 12.86
CA ALA A 7 -5.16 -28.18 13.63
C ALA A 7 -5.07 -29.66 13.19
N GLY A 8 -4.88 -30.57 14.16
CA GLY A 8 -4.76 -32.00 13.92
C GLY A 8 -3.41 -32.48 13.37
N ARG A 9 -2.42 -31.61 13.13
CA ARG A 9 -1.08 -32.00 12.63
C ARG A 9 0.05 -31.31 13.40
N ALA A 10 1.06 -32.09 13.80
CA ALA A 10 2.27 -31.55 14.39
C ALA A 10 3.06 -30.76 13.34
N GLY A 11 3.44 -29.52 13.67
CA GLY A 11 4.30 -28.69 12.83
C GLY A 11 5.77 -28.95 13.13
N VAL A 12 6.57 -29.24 12.10
CA VAL A 12 8.03 -29.38 12.22
C VAL A 12 8.69 -28.18 11.55
N SER A 13 9.57 -27.49 12.27
CA SER A 13 10.46 -26.47 11.71
C SER A 13 11.88 -27.02 11.58
N VAL A 14 12.53 -26.75 10.45
CA VAL A 14 13.94 -27.08 10.21
C VAL A 14 14.71 -25.78 10.02
N SER A 15 15.83 -25.65 10.71
CA SER A 15 16.76 -24.54 10.54
C SER A 15 18.11 -25.10 10.10
N LEU A 16 18.71 -24.51 9.06
CA LEU A 16 20.08 -24.78 8.64
C LEU A 16 20.98 -23.75 9.33
N ALA A 17 22.09 -24.22 9.90
CA ALA A 17 23.06 -23.38 10.58
C ALA A 17 24.45 -23.65 10.01
N GLY A 18 25.23 -22.59 9.81
CA GLY A 18 26.62 -22.69 9.37
C GLY A 18 27.58 -22.94 10.54
N GLU A 19 28.87 -23.08 10.23
CA GLU A 19 29.91 -23.32 11.24
C GLU A 19 30.02 -22.19 12.27
N ARG A 20 29.81 -20.94 11.85
CA ARG A 20 29.89 -19.74 12.69
C ARG A 20 28.84 -19.72 13.81
N GLU A 21 27.68 -20.31 13.58
CA GLU A 21 26.53 -20.27 14.50
C GLU A 21 26.50 -21.46 15.45
N ARG A 22 27.53 -22.32 15.44
CA ARG A 22 27.55 -23.56 16.24
C ARG A 22 27.42 -23.31 17.75
N ASN A 23 27.96 -22.21 18.25
CA ASN A 23 27.82 -21.82 19.65
C ASN A 23 26.37 -21.44 19.97
N LEU A 24 25.73 -20.66 19.09
CA LEU A 24 24.31 -20.31 19.22
C LEU A 24 23.42 -21.54 19.16
N VAL A 25 23.67 -22.48 18.24
CA VAL A 25 22.91 -23.74 18.17
C VAL A 25 23.05 -24.55 19.46
N LYS A 26 24.27 -24.65 20.03
CA LYS A 26 24.49 -25.31 21.32
C LYS A 26 23.67 -24.66 22.43
N ASP A 27 23.65 -23.33 22.50
CA ASP A 27 22.91 -22.62 23.53
C ASP A 27 21.40 -22.74 23.34
N VAL A 28 20.90 -22.71 22.10
CA VAL A 28 19.49 -22.98 21.80
C VAL A 28 19.09 -24.38 22.24
N ILE A 29 19.93 -25.40 22.01
CA ILE A 29 19.66 -26.78 22.44
C ILE A 29 19.62 -26.88 23.97
N LYS A 30 20.53 -26.21 24.68
CA LYS A 30 20.54 -26.19 26.16
C LYS A 30 19.26 -25.56 26.75
N HIS A 31 18.74 -24.52 26.12
CA HIS A 31 17.55 -23.79 26.59
C HIS A 31 16.23 -24.35 26.03
N ALA A 32 16.29 -25.33 25.12
CA ALA A 32 15.10 -25.90 24.52
C ALA A 32 14.33 -26.79 25.51
N LYS A 33 13.03 -26.51 25.67
CA LYS A 33 12.13 -27.32 26.51
C LYS A 33 11.80 -28.68 25.89
N ASN A 34 11.80 -28.76 24.56
CA ASN A 34 11.49 -29.97 23.80
C ASN A 34 12.77 -30.54 23.18
N PRO A 35 12.89 -31.88 23.04
CA PRO A 35 14.06 -32.50 22.45
C PRO A 35 14.24 -32.06 20.98
N VAL A 36 15.39 -31.45 20.68
CA VAL A 36 15.75 -31.00 19.33
C VAL A 36 16.60 -32.08 18.65
N LYS A 37 16.22 -32.46 17.43
CA LYS A 37 17.02 -33.39 16.61
C LYS A 37 18.15 -32.62 15.93
N ASN A 38 19.40 -32.94 16.28
CA ASN A 38 20.59 -32.41 15.62
C ASN A 38 21.04 -33.38 14.50
N ARG A 39 21.28 -32.87 13.30
CA ARG A 39 21.81 -33.63 12.16
C ARG A 39 22.98 -32.88 11.55
N ILE A 40 24.09 -33.58 11.35
CA ILE A 40 25.29 -33.05 10.70
C ILE A 40 25.23 -33.47 9.23
N ILE A 41 25.37 -32.50 8.33
CA ILE A 41 25.41 -32.75 6.89
C ILE A 41 26.87 -33.02 6.49
N PRO A 42 27.18 -34.16 5.85
CA PRO A 42 28.52 -34.45 5.34
C PRO A 42 28.96 -33.42 4.27
N PRO A 43 30.26 -33.09 4.20
CA PRO A 43 30.78 -32.12 3.22
C PRO A 43 30.54 -32.56 1.78
N ASP A 44 30.64 -33.85 1.47
CA ASP A 44 30.42 -34.41 0.13
C ASP A 44 29.04 -34.06 -0.44
N ILE A 45 28.02 -34.03 0.43
CA ILE A 45 26.66 -33.66 0.04
C ILE A 45 26.60 -32.17 -0.28
N ILE A 46 27.28 -31.34 0.51
CA ILE A 46 27.34 -29.89 0.29
C ILE A 46 27.98 -29.61 -1.07
N GLU A 47 29.12 -30.25 -1.37
CA GLU A 47 29.79 -30.12 -2.67
C GLU A 47 28.90 -30.55 -3.85
N LYS A 48 28.16 -31.65 -3.71
CA LYS A 48 27.22 -32.12 -4.74
C LYS A 48 26.15 -31.07 -5.04
N TYR A 49 25.58 -30.45 -4.01
CA TYR A 49 24.56 -29.42 -4.20
C TYR A 49 25.14 -28.09 -4.67
N ASN A 50 26.35 -27.72 -4.25
CA ASN A 50 27.05 -26.55 -4.77
C ASN A 50 27.26 -26.66 -6.29
N LYS A 51 27.79 -27.79 -6.76
CA LYS A 51 27.92 -28.06 -8.20
C LYS A 51 26.60 -27.98 -8.95
N LYS A 52 25.51 -28.43 -8.32
CA LYS A 52 24.15 -28.33 -8.89
C LYS A 52 23.69 -26.86 -8.98
N VAL A 53 23.97 -26.04 -7.96
CA VAL A 53 23.65 -24.61 -7.99
C VAL A 53 24.45 -23.90 -9.07
N GLU A 54 25.76 -24.14 -9.15
CA GLU A 54 26.64 -23.59 -10.19
C GLU A 54 26.15 -23.95 -11.59
N SER A 55 25.71 -25.20 -11.81
CA SER A 55 25.17 -25.61 -13.11
C SER A 55 23.87 -24.90 -13.51
N LEU A 56 23.09 -24.43 -12.53
CA LEU A 56 21.81 -23.75 -12.76
C LEU A 56 21.96 -22.23 -12.85
N GLU A 57 23.08 -21.67 -12.41
CA GLU A 57 23.28 -20.22 -12.33
C GLU A 57 23.15 -19.54 -13.69
N HIS A 58 23.76 -20.13 -14.73
CA HIS A 58 23.65 -19.65 -16.11
C HIS A 58 22.20 -19.68 -16.62
N ASP A 59 21.45 -20.74 -16.34
CA ASP A 59 20.06 -20.85 -16.79
C ASP A 59 19.16 -19.84 -16.08
N ILE A 60 19.42 -19.57 -14.79
CA ILE A 60 18.70 -18.56 -14.02
C ILE A 60 18.99 -17.17 -14.56
N GLU A 61 20.25 -16.86 -14.88
CA GLU A 61 20.62 -15.58 -15.47
C GLU A 61 19.94 -15.36 -16.82
N LYS A 62 19.92 -16.38 -17.69
CA LYS A 62 19.19 -16.36 -18.96
C LYS A 62 17.69 -16.08 -18.76
N ILE A 63 17.05 -16.75 -17.80
CA ILE A 63 15.62 -16.52 -17.48
C ILE A 63 15.38 -15.08 -17.01
N PHE A 64 16.28 -14.50 -16.20
CA PHE A 64 16.13 -13.12 -15.77
C PHE A 64 16.26 -12.12 -16.92
N GLU A 65 17.17 -12.37 -17.86
CA GLU A 65 17.31 -11.55 -19.07
C GLU A 65 16.08 -11.66 -19.97
N GLU A 66 15.59 -12.89 -20.20
CA GLU A 66 14.36 -13.15 -20.95
C GLU A 66 13.15 -12.46 -20.30
N GLU A 67 12.96 -12.61 -18.98
CA GLU A 67 11.85 -11.97 -18.24
C GLU A 67 11.95 -10.44 -18.31
N ARG A 68 13.17 -9.88 -18.31
CA ARG A 68 13.38 -8.44 -18.48
C ARG A 68 13.00 -7.97 -19.88
N ALA A 69 13.44 -8.69 -20.92
CA ALA A 69 13.12 -8.39 -22.30
C ALA A 69 11.62 -8.50 -22.57
N GLU A 70 10.97 -9.58 -22.12
CA GLU A 70 9.53 -9.76 -22.21
C GLU A 70 8.76 -8.64 -21.49
N ARG A 71 9.23 -8.23 -20.30
CA ARG A 71 8.61 -7.12 -19.55
C ARG A 71 8.74 -5.79 -20.30
N GLU A 72 9.82 -5.56 -21.01
CA GLU A 72 10.03 -4.35 -21.82
C GLU A 72 9.18 -4.38 -23.09
N LEU A 73 9.13 -5.50 -23.79
CA LEU A 73 8.25 -5.71 -24.95
C LEU A 73 6.78 -5.52 -24.56
N ALA A 74 6.31 -6.13 -23.48
CA ALA A 74 4.95 -5.96 -22.99
C ALA A 74 4.63 -4.51 -22.64
N LYS A 75 5.59 -3.73 -22.13
CA LYS A 75 5.39 -2.29 -21.89
C LYS A 75 5.25 -1.53 -23.20
N MET A 76 6.09 -1.81 -24.19
CA MET A 76 6.01 -1.18 -25.50
C MET A 76 4.71 -1.52 -26.21
N GLU A 77 4.32 -2.80 -26.23
CA GLU A 77 3.04 -3.25 -26.79
C GLU A 77 1.85 -2.56 -26.13
N ASN A 78 1.84 -2.47 -24.80
CA ASN A 78 0.79 -1.76 -24.08
C ASN A 78 0.75 -0.26 -24.40
N GLN A 79 1.90 0.38 -24.62
CA GLN A 79 1.96 1.77 -25.06
C GLN A 79 1.44 1.94 -26.49
N THR A 80 1.86 1.08 -27.41
CA THR A 80 1.39 1.05 -28.80
C THR A 80 -0.11 0.82 -28.87
N ASN A 81 -0.63 -0.19 -28.16
CA ASN A 81 -2.06 -0.46 -28.05
C ASN A 81 -2.84 0.72 -27.47
N ARG A 82 -2.27 1.42 -26.47
CA ARG A 82 -2.88 2.62 -25.91
C ARG A 82 -2.92 3.76 -26.92
N MET A 83 -1.85 3.99 -27.69
CA MET A 83 -1.80 4.99 -28.74
C MET A 83 -2.78 4.67 -29.87
N GLU A 84 -2.83 3.40 -30.28
CA GLU A 84 -3.78 2.92 -31.29
C GLU A 84 -5.23 3.09 -30.84
N ASN A 85 -5.56 2.74 -29.59
CA ASN A 85 -6.89 2.96 -29.03
C ASN A 85 -7.25 4.45 -28.95
N MET A 86 -6.29 5.33 -28.61
CA MET A 86 -6.50 6.78 -28.62
C MET A 86 -6.75 7.31 -30.03
N LEU A 87 -6.07 6.76 -31.05
CA LEU A 87 -6.20 7.18 -32.44
C LEU A 87 -7.49 6.68 -33.09
N LYS A 88 -7.93 5.45 -32.76
CA LYS A 88 -9.12 4.84 -33.35
C LYS A 88 -10.44 5.47 -32.85
N GLU A 89 -10.40 6.48 -31.99
CA GLU A 89 -11.57 7.03 -31.27
C GLU A 89 -12.47 5.92 -30.71
N ASP A 90 -11.90 4.75 -30.40
CA ASP A 90 -12.63 3.76 -29.63
C ASP A 90 -12.60 4.29 -28.21
N ASP A 91 -13.74 4.83 -27.81
CA ASP A 91 -14.07 5.42 -26.52
C ASP A 91 -14.10 4.31 -25.44
N GLY A 92 -13.06 3.47 -25.46
CA GLY A 92 -12.92 2.15 -24.87
C GLY A 92 -13.49 2.17 -23.49
N ASN A 93 -14.76 1.77 -23.43
CA ASN A 93 -15.64 2.06 -22.33
C ASN A 93 -15.00 1.40 -21.11
N ASN A 94 -14.47 2.22 -20.18
CA ASN A 94 -13.76 1.74 -18.99
C ASN A 94 -14.54 0.57 -18.41
N ARG A 95 -14.01 -0.66 -18.53
CA ARG A 95 -14.70 -1.90 -18.09
C ARG A 95 -15.18 -1.69 -16.66
N SER A 96 -16.46 -1.39 -16.49
CA SER A 96 -17.05 -1.13 -15.19
C SER A 96 -17.69 -2.41 -14.70
N TRP A 97 -17.12 -2.96 -13.63
CA TRP A 97 -17.66 -4.14 -12.96
C TRP A 97 -19.03 -3.90 -12.29
N PHE A 98 -19.39 -2.66 -11.96
CA PHE A 98 -20.63 -2.38 -11.23
C PHE A 98 -21.27 -1.01 -11.50
N GLN A 99 -20.53 -0.02 -12.02
CA GLN A 99 -21.04 1.34 -12.18
C GLN A 99 -20.35 2.06 -13.34
N THR A 100 -21.14 2.60 -14.26
CA THR A 100 -20.65 3.31 -15.44
C THR A 100 -19.90 4.58 -15.08
N LYS A 101 -19.04 5.08 -15.99
CA LYS A 101 -18.27 6.32 -15.80
C LYS A 101 -19.19 7.53 -15.53
N LYS A 102 -20.39 7.54 -16.12
CA LYS A 102 -21.41 8.59 -15.93
C LYS A 102 -21.97 8.56 -14.50
N GLU A 103 -22.41 7.40 -14.04
CA GLU A 103 -22.94 7.21 -12.68
C GLU A 103 -21.90 7.56 -11.60
N ARG A 104 -20.65 7.12 -11.78
CA ARG A 104 -19.55 7.47 -10.86
C ARG A 104 -19.29 8.98 -10.80
N LYS A 105 -19.37 9.67 -11.95
CA LYS A 105 -19.20 11.13 -12.01
C LYS A 105 -20.35 11.83 -11.32
N GLN A 106 -21.58 11.38 -11.53
CA GLN A 106 -22.77 11.92 -10.87
C GLN A 106 -22.72 11.74 -9.36
N GLU A 107 -22.37 10.55 -8.87
CA GLU A 107 -22.21 10.30 -7.44
C GLU A 107 -21.12 11.17 -6.81
N LYS A 108 -19.99 11.35 -7.52
CA LYS A 108 -18.91 12.26 -7.09
C LYS A 108 -19.35 13.72 -7.06
N GLU A 109 -20.17 14.18 -7.99
CA GLU A 109 -20.74 15.53 -7.95
C GLU A 109 -21.76 15.66 -6.81
N ASN A 110 -22.63 14.67 -6.60
CA ASN A 110 -23.60 14.64 -5.50
C ASN A 110 -22.93 14.60 -4.11
N LEU A 111 -21.74 13.99 -4.01
CA LEU A 111 -20.95 13.91 -2.77
C LEU A 111 -20.06 15.15 -2.53
N LYS A 112 -19.93 16.07 -3.50
CA LYS A 112 -19.17 17.31 -3.29
C LYS A 112 -20.02 18.32 -2.52
N LEU A 113 -19.62 18.57 -1.27
CA LEU A 113 -20.22 19.57 -0.37
C LEU A 113 -19.92 21.04 -0.75
N THR A 114 -19.13 21.30 -1.80
CA THR A 114 -18.79 22.65 -2.23
C THR A 114 -19.36 22.95 -3.61
N GLU A 115 -20.32 23.87 -3.68
CA GLU A 115 -20.74 24.46 -4.95
C GLU A 115 -19.52 25.11 -5.61
N LYS A 116 -19.10 24.57 -6.76
CA LYS A 116 -18.17 25.28 -7.63
C LYS A 116 -18.87 26.53 -8.12
N SER A 117 -18.59 27.68 -7.48
CA SER A 117 -18.86 28.97 -8.09
C SER A 117 -18.20 28.97 -9.47
N LYS A 118 -19.02 28.97 -10.52
CA LYS A 118 -18.57 29.14 -11.90
C LYS A 118 -18.07 30.58 -12.05
N ARG A 119 -16.84 30.86 -11.61
CA ARG A 119 -16.15 32.08 -12.03
C ARG A 119 -15.85 31.93 -13.51
N LYS A 120 -16.73 32.50 -14.35
CA LYS A 120 -16.49 32.77 -15.78
C LYS A 120 -15.11 33.42 -15.89
N ARG A 121 -14.12 32.67 -16.39
CA ARG A 121 -12.92 33.26 -16.97
C ARG A 121 -13.31 33.71 -18.36
N GLU A 122 -13.72 34.96 -18.49
CA GLU A 122 -13.70 35.66 -19.77
C GLU A 122 -12.24 35.66 -20.25
N ARG A 123 -11.96 34.85 -21.25
CA ARG A 123 -10.69 34.84 -21.98
C ARG A 123 -10.66 36.10 -22.83
N LYS A 124 -9.82 37.07 -22.48
CA LYS A 124 -9.25 38.00 -23.45
C LYS A 124 -8.24 37.22 -24.30
N GLU A 125 -8.53 37.12 -25.60
CA GLU A 125 -7.56 36.80 -26.63
C GLU A 125 -6.43 37.84 -26.63
N GLY A 126 -5.19 37.40 -26.86
CA GLY A 126 -4.04 38.29 -26.97
C GLY A 126 -2.70 37.64 -26.62
N VAL A 127 -2.22 36.79 -27.53
CA VAL A 127 -0.83 36.66 -28.01
C VAL A 127 0.32 36.91 -27.01
N SER A 128 1.06 35.85 -26.67
CA SER A 128 2.48 35.64 -26.98
C SER A 128 3.18 34.75 -25.95
N ASN A 129 3.93 33.79 -26.48
CA ASN A 129 4.92 32.98 -25.79
C ASN A 129 5.86 33.87 -24.97
N LEU A 130 6.20 33.48 -23.75
CA LEU A 130 7.59 33.47 -23.28
C LEU A 130 7.73 32.72 -21.94
N VAL A 131 8.82 31.98 -21.88
CA VAL A 131 9.39 31.16 -20.81
C VAL A 131 9.54 31.96 -19.51
N ASP A 132 9.14 31.39 -18.36
CA ASP A 132 9.68 31.78 -17.04
C ASP A 132 9.33 30.73 -15.96
N GLU A 133 10.05 29.61 -15.96
CA GLU A 133 10.21 28.76 -14.78
C GLU A 133 11.00 29.50 -13.70
N GLY A 134 10.32 30.35 -12.94
CA GLY A 134 10.98 31.09 -11.84
C GLY A 134 10.05 31.71 -10.80
N LYS A 135 8.74 31.80 -11.05
CA LYS A 135 7.82 32.64 -10.25
C LYS A 135 6.69 31.89 -9.52
N LYS A 136 6.82 30.58 -9.28
CA LYS A 136 5.84 29.84 -8.46
C LYS A 136 6.05 29.93 -6.95
N ASN A 137 7.25 30.28 -6.47
CA ASN A 137 7.50 30.44 -5.03
C ASN A 137 7.14 31.82 -4.45
N LYS A 138 6.87 32.85 -5.28
CA LYS A 138 6.47 34.19 -4.80
C LYS A 138 4.95 34.42 -4.75
N LYS A 139 4.12 33.57 -5.36
CA LYS A 139 2.64 33.73 -5.39
C LYS A 139 1.89 33.12 -4.20
N ARG A 140 2.57 32.42 -3.29
CA ARG A 140 2.00 32.01 -1.98
C ARG A 140 2.14 33.07 -0.89
N LYS A 141 2.84 34.18 -1.16
CA LYS A 141 3.14 35.23 -0.17
C LYS A 141 2.28 36.49 -0.34
N GLN A 142 1.13 36.37 -1.02
CA GLN A 142 0.06 37.37 -1.03
C GLN A 142 -1.22 36.74 -0.46
N GLU A 143 -1.07 35.96 0.61
CA GLU A 143 -2.16 35.71 1.54
C GLU A 143 -2.20 36.94 2.44
N ARG A 144 -3.38 37.52 2.57
CA ARG A 144 -3.67 38.80 3.21
C ARG A 144 -2.90 38.94 4.54
N GLU A 145 -2.38 40.12 4.86
CA GLU A 145 -1.95 40.45 6.23
C GLU A 145 -3.18 40.31 7.14
N VAL A 146 -3.40 39.09 7.59
CA VAL A 146 -4.35 38.72 8.63
C VAL A 146 -3.53 38.78 9.90
N ASP A 147 -4.01 39.48 10.92
CA ASP A 147 -3.31 39.58 12.19
C ASP A 147 -2.92 38.16 12.69
N PRO A 148 -1.73 37.96 13.28
CA PRO A 148 -1.28 36.64 13.73
C PRO A 148 -2.27 35.96 14.71
N ALA A 149 -3.12 36.74 15.36
CA ALA A 149 -4.20 36.26 16.23
C ALA A 149 -5.37 35.65 15.43
N GLU A 150 -5.77 36.27 14.33
CA GLU A 150 -6.86 35.81 13.47
C GLU A 150 -6.46 34.55 12.69
N GLU A 151 -5.20 34.45 12.23
CA GLU A 151 -4.70 33.23 11.58
C GLU A 151 -4.70 32.04 12.56
N ARG A 152 -4.35 32.27 13.83
CA ARG A 152 -4.42 31.25 14.88
C ARG A 152 -5.87 30.83 15.14
N ALA A 153 -6.80 31.79 15.23
CA ALA A 153 -8.22 31.50 15.42
C ALA A 153 -8.80 30.66 14.27
N ASN A 154 -8.48 31.02 13.02
CA ASN A 154 -8.89 30.27 11.84
C ASN A 154 -8.34 28.85 11.82
N LYS A 155 -7.08 28.67 12.25
CA LYS A 155 -6.46 27.35 12.35
C LYS A 155 -7.10 26.48 13.43
N GLU A 156 -7.50 27.06 14.56
CA GLU A 156 -8.24 26.33 15.60
C GLU A 156 -9.66 25.95 15.11
N LEU A 157 -10.35 26.86 14.42
CA LEU A 157 -11.65 26.56 13.79
C LEU A 157 -11.54 25.44 12.75
N GLU A 158 -10.50 25.44 11.92
CA GLU A 158 -10.25 24.39 10.93
C GLU A 158 -9.99 23.04 11.60
N LYS A 159 -9.22 23.00 12.71
CA LYS A 159 -9.01 21.78 13.50
C LYS A 159 -10.33 21.24 14.06
N VAL A 160 -11.17 22.11 14.61
CA VAL A 160 -12.48 21.73 15.17
C VAL A 160 -13.40 21.20 14.06
N ALA A 161 -13.47 21.88 12.92
CA ALA A 161 -14.25 21.43 11.77
C ALA A 161 -13.76 20.06 11.25
N ALA A 162 -12.44 19.87 11.16
CA ALA A 162 -11.83 18.60 10.76
C ALA A 162 -12.13 17.47 11.75
N TYR A 163 -12.15 17.76 13.06
CA TYR A 163 -12.51 16.82 14.11
C TYR A 163 -14.00 16.41 14.00
N GLN A 164 -14.90 17.37 13.86
CA GLN A 164 -16.34 17.12 13.71
C GLN A 164 -16.63 16.29 12.43
N ALA A 165 -15.96 16.60 11.32
CA ALA A 165 -16.07 15.82 10.09
C ALA A 165 -15.58 14.36 10.26
N ARG A 166 -14.52 14.13 11.05
CA ARG A 166 -14.04 12.78 11.39
C ARG A 166 -15.02 12.02 12.27
N GLU A 167 -15.63 12.68 13.26
CA GLU A 167 -16.64 12.06 14.10
C GLU A 167 -17.90 11.69 13.32
N ALA A 168 -18.40 12.59 12.46
CA ALA A 168 -19.55 12.32 11.61
C ALA A 168 -19.30 11.09 10.70
N LYS A 169 -18.11 10.99 10.11
CA LYS A 169 -17.69 9.82 9.32
C LYS A 169 -17.60 8.53 10.14
N LYS A 170 -17.15 8.60 11.40
CA LYS A 170 -17.13 7.44 12.30
C LYS A 170 -18.56 7.00 12.67
N LYS A 171 -19.47 7.94 12.93
CA LYS A 171 -20.88 7.67 13.25
C LYS A 171 -21.63 7.04 12.09
N ASN A 172 -21.34 7.48 10.86
CA ASN A 172 -21.98 6.94 9.66
C ASN A 172 -21.35 5.61 9.17
N LYS A 173 -20.27 5.13 9.81
CA LYS A 173 -19.64 3.86 9.48
C LYS A 173 -20.39 2.73 10.18
N MET A 174 -20.89 1.76 9.41
CA MET A 174 -21.51 0.55 9.95
C MET A 174 -20.58 -0.13 10.96
N LYS A 175 -21.10 -0.42 12.16
CA LYS A 175 -20.36 -1.20 13.17
C LYS A 175 -20.13 -2.61 12.63
N LYS A 176 -18.94 -3.17 12.85
CA LYS A 176 -18.70 -4.59 12.55
C LYS A 176 -19.67 -5.42 13.38
N ILE A 177 -20.43 -6.28 12.71
CA ILE A 177 -21.29 -7.25 13.37
C ILE A 177 -20.38 -8.19 14.17
N LYS A 178 -20.48 -8.17 15.50
CA LYS A 178 -19.84 -9.17 16.37
C LYS A 178 -20.75 -10.40 16.42
N ALA A 179 -20.17 -11.59 16.30
CA ALA A 179 -20.91 -12.86 16.36
C ALA A 179 -21.40 -13.21 17.78
N VAL A 180 -20.89 -12.54 18.82
CA VAL A 180 -21.29 -12.71 20.21
C VAL A 180 -21.47 -11.32 20.82
N VAL A 181 -22.65 -11.07 21.38
CA VAL A 181 -22.96 -9.92 22.22
C VAL A 181 -22.80 -10.39 23.67
N ASP A 182 -21.65 -10.14 24.27
CA ASP A 182 -21.53 -10.30 25.72
C ASP A 182 -22.33 -9.15 26.36
N ASN A 183 -23.51 -9.49 26.87
CA ASN A 183 -24.34 -8.60 27.67
C ASN A 183 -23.66 -8.42 29.04
N ASP A 184 -22.78 -7.43 29.16
CA ASP A 184 -22.30 -6.98 30.46
C ASP A 184 -23.37 -6.06 31.11
N GLU A 185 -24.45 -6.68 31.58
CA GLU A 185 -25.26 -6.11 32.67
C GLU A 185 -24.83 -6.75 34.00
N GLY A 186 -24.20 -5.94 34.86
CA GLY A 186 -24.19 -6.16 36.31
C GLY A 186 -23.14 -7.16 36.85
N GLY A 187 -22.00 -6.62 37.30
CA GLY A 187 -21.03 -7.40 38.08
C GLY A 187 -20.06 -6.52 38.88
N SER A 188 -20.53 -5.91 39.95
CA SER A 188 -19.69 -5.28 40.97
C SER A 188 -18.94 -6.35 41.79
N PHE A 189 -17.65 -6.57 41.53
CA PHE A 189 -16.70 -7.24 42.43
C PHE A 189 -15.29 -6.77 42.01
N GLY A 190 -14.38 -6.29 42.84
CA GLY A 190 -14.27 -6.14 44.28
C GLY A 190 -12.82 -5.72 44.53
N LYS A 191 -12.59 -4.81 45.49
CA LYS A 191 -11.26 -4.42 45.95
C LYS A 191 -10.46 -5.65 46.40
N ARG A 192 -9.20 -5.75 45.95
CA ARG A 192 -8.01 -5.99 46.78
C ARG A 192 -6.77 -5.72 45.95
#